data_AF-A0A8J6ESL4-F1
#
_entry.id   AF-A0A8J6ESL4-F1
#
_cell.length_a   1.000
_cell.length_b   1.000
_cell.length_c   1.000
_cell.angle_alpha   90.00
_cell.angle_beta   90.00
_cell.angle_gamma   90.00
#
_symmetry.space_group_name_H-M   'P 1'
#
loop_
_entity.id
_entity.type
_entity.pdbx_description
1 polymer ?
#
loop_
_entity_poly.entity_id
_entity_poly.type
_entity_poly.pdbx_seq_one_letter_code
_entity_poly.pdbx_strand_id
1 'polypeptide(L)'
;MILSQSEVYTTTNRCGSQGQNKPNILNTARKHFGAGGNQRIRFTLPPLVFAAYQLAFRYKENSKVDDKWDKKCQKIFSFAHQTISALIKAELAELPLRLFLQGALAAGEIGFENHETVAYEFMSQAFSLYEDEISDSKAQLAAITLIIGTFEKMKCFSEENHEPLRTQSALAASKLLKKPDQCRAVSTSAHLFWSGRNTDKNGEEIHSGKRVMECLKKALKIANQCMDPSLQVQLFIEILNRYIYFYEKENDAVTIQVLNQLIQKIREDLPNLEASEETEQINKHFHNTLEHLRLRKESPEAEGPVYEGLVL
;
A
#
# COMPACT_ATOMS: atom_id res chain seq x y z
N MET A 1 -17.26 -26.08 23.56
CA MET A 1 -17.41 -24.63 23.78
C MET A 1 -16.89 -23.88 22.55
N ILE A 2 -17.81 -23.43 21.71
CA ILE A 2 -17.50 -22.61 20.53
C ILE A 2 -17.44 -21.18 21.04
N LEU A 3 -16.25 -20.69 21.39
CA LEU A 3 -16.08 -19.26 21.62
C LEU A 3 -16.03 -18.58 20.24
N SER A 4 -17.01 -17.72 20.00
CA SER A 4 -17.17 -16.88 18.81
C SER A 4 -16.06 -15.82 18.73
N GLN A 5 -15.82 -15.27 17.53
CA GLN A 5 -14.84 -14.20 17.31
C GLN A 5 -15.07 -12.99 18.23
N SER A 6 -16.34 -12.68 18.54
CA SER A 6 -16.74 -11.63 19.47
C SER A 6 -16.39 -11.94 20.93
N GLU A 7 -16.48 -13.21 21.36
CA GLU A 7 -16.10 -13.62 22.72
C GLU A 7 -14.58 -13.61 22.92
N VAL A 8 -13.79 -13.98 21.90
CA VAL A 8 -12.32 -13.83 21.95
C VAL A 8 -11.95 -12.35 22.05
N TYR A 9 -12.56 -11.49 21.23
CA TYR A 9 -12.35 -10.05 21.27
C TYR A 9 -12.73 -9.44 22.63
N THR A 10 -13.90 -9.81 23.16
CA THR A 10 -14.41 -9.33 24.45
C THR A 10 -13.54 -9.77 25.61
N THR A 11 -13.08 -11.03 25.62
CA THR A 11 -12.18 -11.56 26.66
C THR A 11 -10.83 -10.86 26.64
N THR A 12 -10.29 -10.60 25.45
CA THR A 12 -8.98 -9.95 25.29
C THR A 12 -9.04 -8.47 25.70
N ASN A 13 -10.16 -7.78 25.44
CA ASN A 13 -10.35 -6.38 25.81
C ASN A 13 -10.77 -6.17 27.28
N ARG A 14 -11.62 -7.05 27.85
CA ARG A 14 -12.12 -6.90 29.23
C ARG A 14 -11.05 -7.19 30.28
N CYS A 15 -10.10 -8.09 30.04
CA CYS A 15 -8.97 -8.29 30.95
C CYS A 15 -7.97 -7.11 30.95
N GLY A 16 -8.31 -5.99 30.31
CA GLY A 16 -7.42 -4.89 30.01
C GLY A 16 -7.25 -3.81 31.09
N SER A 17 -7.85 -3.94 32.27
CA SER A 17 -7.80 -2.91 33.33
C SER A 17 -6.55 -2.92 34.20
N GLN A 18 -5.67 -3.93 34.12
CA GLN A 18 -4.40 -3.94 34.87
C GLN A 18 -3.19 -4.18 33.94
N GLY A 19 -2.37 -3.14 33.74
CA GLY A 19 -1.32 -3.07 32.73
C GLY A 19 -0.18 -4.09 32.83
N GLN A 20 -0.02 -4.80 33.94
CA GLN A 20 1.10 -5.74 34.14
C GLN A 20 0.81 -7.18 33.72
N ASN A 21 -0.46 -7.62 33.65
CA ASN A 21 -0.82 -9.02 33.35
C ASN A 21 -1.17 -9.30 31.87
N LYS A 22 -1.26 -8.25 31.02
CA LYS A 22 -1.71 -8.38 29.61
C LYS A 22 -0.88 -9.34 28.75
N PRO A 23 0.47 -9.37 28.81
CA PRO A 23 1.27 -10.33 28.03
C PRO A 23 1.00 -11.79 28.42
N ASN A 24 0.81 -12.06 29.71
CA ASN A 24 0.50 -13.41 30.20
C ASN A 24 -0.87 -13.86 29.71
N ILE A 25 -1.84 -12.95 29.66
CA ILE A 25 -3.18 -13.24 29.11
C ILE A 25 -3.08 -13.54 27.61
N LEU A 26 -2.32 -12.77 26.82
CA LEU A 26 -2.15 -13.04 25.39
C LEU A 26 -1.46 -14.38 25.13
N ASN A 27 -0.42 -14.73 25.89
CA ASN A 27 0.25 -16.02 25.78
C ASN A 27 -0.68 -17.19 26.12
N THR A 28 -1.45 -17.06 27.20
CA THR A 28 -2.43 -18.07 27.61
C THR A 28 -3.56 -18.19 26.59
N ALA A 29 -4.10 -17.08 26.12
CA ALA A 29 -5.12 -17.04 25.07
C ALA A 29 -4.61 -17.72 23.79
N ARG A 30 -3.38 -17.43 23.36
CA ARG A 30 -2.77 -18.10 22.21
C ARG A 30 -2.66 -19.61 22.42
N LYS A 31 -2.26 -20.08 23.61
CA LYS A 31 -2.18 -21.53 23.89
C LYS A 31 -3.54 -22.20 23.78
N HIS A 32 -4.59 -21.61 24.35
CA HIS A 32 -5.94 -22.18 24.33
C HIS A 32 -6.61 -22.09 22.97
N PHE A 33 -6.53 -20.93 22.29
CA PHE A 33 -7.18 -20.71 21.00
C PHE A 33 -6.39 -21.30 19.82
N GLY A 34 -5.07 -21.36 19.92
CA GLY A 34 -4.19 -21.97 18.92
C GLY A 34 -4.40 -23.49 18.77
N ALA A 35 -4.90 -24.17 19.82
CA ALA A 35 -5.24 -25.59 19.77
C ALA A 35 -6.59 -25.88 19.06
N GLY A 36 -7.29 -24.85 18.57
CA GLY A 36 -8.62 -25.00 17.98
C GLY A 36 -8.67 -25.60 16.56
N GLY A 37 -7.52 -25.86 15.93
CA GLY A 37 -7.43 -26.37 14.55
C GLY A 37 -7.65 -25.30 13.46
N ASN A 38 -7.35 -25.65 12.21
CA ASN A 38 -7.25 -24.72 11.07
C ASN A 38 -8.51 -23.88 10.81
N GLN A 39 -9.69 -24.45 11.05
CA GLN A 39 -10.97 -23.76 10.85
C GLN A 39 -11.23 -22.68 11.92
N ARG A 40 -10.67 -22.82 13.12
CA ARG A 40 -10.89 -21.88 14.23
C ARG A 40 -9.81 -20.83 14.32
N ILE A 41 -8.55 -21.19 14.03
CA ILE A 41 -7.44 -20.25 14.18
C ILE A 41 -7.55 -19.05 13.23
N ARG A 42 -8.16 -19.22 12.05
CA ARG A 42 -8.43 -18.13 11.09
C ARG A 42 -9.28 -16.99 11.66
N PHE A 43 -10.12 -17.27 12.65
CA PHE A 43 -11.00 -16.27 13.29
C PHE A 43 -10.51 -15.86 14.68
N THR A 44 -9.77 -16.72 15.36
CA THR A 44 -9.40 -16.51 16.77
C THR A 44 -8.01 -15.90 16.94
N LEU A 45 -7.07 -16.12 16.02
CA LEU A 45 -5.72 -15.56 16.12
C LEU A 45 -5.60 -14.10 15.62
N PRO A 46 -6.29 -13.64 14.55
CA PRO A 46 -6.19 -12.24 14.13
C PRO A 46 -6.55 -11.23 15.23
N PRO A 47 -7.62 -11.41 16.03
CA PRO A 47 -7.91 -10.53 17.17
C PRO A 47 -6.77 -10.47 18.19
N LEU A 48 -6.06 -11.57 18.42
CA LEU A 48 -4.90 -11.60 19.33
C LEU A 48 -3.73 -10.81 18.77
N VAL A 49 -3.49 -10.87 17.45
CA VAL A 49 -2.45 -10.09 16.77
C VAL A 49 -2.74 -8.59 16.90
N PHE A 50 -3.98 -8.16 16.63
CA PHE A 50 -4.34 -6.75 16.79
C PHE A 50 -4.29 -6.29 18.25
N ALA A 51 -4.72 -7.11 19.20
CA ALA A 51 -4.60 -6.81 20.63
C ALA A 51 -3.12 -6.69 21.05
N ALA A 52 -2.24 -7.49 20.45
CA ALA A 52 -0.80 -7.39 20.64
C ALA A 52 -0.26 -6.04 20.14
N TYR A 53 -0.62 -5.61 18.92
CA TYR A 53 -0.22 -4.30 18.40
C TYR A 53 -0.75 -3.13 19.26
N GLN A 54 -2.02 -3.19 19.68
CA GLN A 54 -2.58 -2.19 20.60
C GLN A 54 -1.83 -2.12 21.94
N LEU A 55 -1.35 -3.26 22.44
CA LEU A 55 -0.53 -3.29 23.65
C LEU A 55 0.85 -2.66 23.41
N ALA A 56 1.44 -2.85 22.23
CA ALA A 56 2.71 -2.20 21.87
C ALA A 56 2.58 -0.67 21.84
N PHE A 57 1.49 -0.14 21.27
CA PHE A 57 1.20 1.31 21.34
C PHE A 57 1.07 1.82 22.79
N ARG A 58 0.40 1.05 23.66
CA ARG A 58 0.31 1.40 25.10
C ARG A 58 1.66 1.36 25.82
N TYR A 59 2.60 0.52 25.40
CA TYR A 59 3.95 0.56 25.95
C TYR A 59 4.68 1.83 25.55
N LYS A 60 4.51 2.30 24.31
CA LYS A 60 5.02 3.61 23.88
C LYS A 60 4.45 4.77 24.68
N GLU A 61 3.14 4.77 24.94
CA GLU A 61 2.49 5.79 25.79
C GLU A 61 3.11 5.84 27.19
N ASN A 62 3.52 4.69 27.73
CA ASN A 62 4.15 4.56 29.04
C ASN A 62 5.69 4.61 29.00
N SER A 63 6.29 5.03 27.88
CA SER A 63 7.75 5.06 27.68
C SER A 63 8.52 5.84 28.75
N LYS A 64 7.92 6.90 29.30
CA LYS A 64 8.52 7.72 30.39
C LYS A 64 8.50 7.05 31.76
N VAL A 65 7.66 6.03 31.94
CA VAL A 65 7.42 5.36 33.23
C VAL A 65 8.07 3.98 33.27
N ASP A 66 8.23 3.34 32.11
CA ASP A 66 8.71 1.97 31.98
C ASP A 66 9.99 1.91 31.14
N ASP A 67 11.14 1.91 31.80
CA ASP A 67 12.47 1.83 31.16
C ASP A 67 12.65 0.59 30.26
N LYS A 68 11.78 -0.43 30.40
CA LYS A 68 11.84 -1.68 29.62
C LYS A 68 10.78 -1.74 28.52
N TRP A 69 10.12 -0.64 28.19
CA TRP A 69 9.05 -0.60 27.19
C TRP A 69 9.53 -1.11 25.81
N ASP A 70 10.75 -0.75 25.38
CA ASP A 70 11.36 -1.23 24.13
C ASP A 70 11.44 -2.76 24.07
N LYS A 71 12.03 -3.37 25.11
CA LYS A 71 12.17 -4.83 25.22
C LYS A 71 10.80 -5.51 25.30
N LYS A 72 9.79 -4.84 25.86
CA LYS A 72 8.41 -5.34 25.86
C LYS A 72 7.80 -5.29 24.46
N CYS A 73 8.00 -4.21 23.70
CA CYS A 73 7.59 -4.11 22.29
C CYS A 73 8.22 -5.23 21.45
N GLN A 74 9.53 -5.46 21.55
CA GLN A 74 10.22 -6.54 20.83
C GLN A 74 9.58 -7.92 21.12
N LYS A 75 9.26 -8.22 22.38
CA LYS A 75 8.57 -9.47 22.75
C LYS A 75 7.17 -9.56 22.15
N ILE A 76 6.44 -8.45 22.09
CA ILE A 76 5.11 -8.39 21.49
C ILE A 76 5.15 -8.63 19.98
N PHE A 77 6.11 -8.03 19.26
CA PHE A 77 6.27 -8.28 17.83
C PHE A 77 6.75 -9.69 17.53
N SER A 78 7.62 -10.27 18.36
CA SER A 78 7.98 -11.69 18.27
C SER A 78 6.76 -12.61 18.46
N PHE A 79 5.91 -12.31 19.45
CA PHE A 79 4.64 -13.01 19.65
C PHE A 79 3.72 -12.87 18.42
N ALA A 80 3.59 -11.67 17.87
CA ALA A 80 2.76 -11.41 16.70
C ALA A 80 3.26 -12.22 15.49
N HIS A 81 4.56 -12.15 15.19
CA HIS A 81 5.19 -12.93 14.12
C HIS A 81 4.86 -14.42 14.26
N GLN A 82 5.17 -15.03 15.40
CA GLN A 82 4.87 -16.44 15.63
C GLN A 82 3.37 -16.74 15.44
N THR A 83 2.48 -15.80 15.81
CA THR A 83 1.02 -16.00 15.75
C THR A 83 0.57 -16.01 14.30
N ILE A 84 1.11 -15.09 13.51
CA ILE A 84 0.87 -15.00 12.08
C ILE A 84 1.46 -16.23 11.37
N SER A 85 2.66 -16.70 11.72
CA SER A 85 3.24 -17.93 11.16
C SER A 85 2.37 -19.16 11.40
N ALA A 86 1.62 -19.22 12.51
CA ALA A 86 0.68 -20.32 12.75
C ALA A 86 -0.52 -20.28 11.79
N LEU A 87 -0.93 -19.10 11.32
CA LEU A 87 -1.95 -18.96 10.28
C LEU A 87 -1.43 -19.40 8.91
N ILE A 88 -0.16 -19.09 8.60
CA ILE A 88 0.49 -19.55 7.36
C ILE A 88 0.55 -21.09 7.33
N LYS A 89 0.94 -21.72 8.43
CA LYS A 89 0.93 -23.19 8.58
C LYS A 89 -0.45 -23.83 8.43
N ALA A 90 -1.52 -23.05 8.51
CA ALA A 90 -2.88 -23.50 8.26
C ALA A 90 -3.35 -23.16 6.84
N GLU A 91 -2.43 -22.96 5.91
CA GLU A 91 -2.66 -22.72 4.47
C GLU A 91 -3.47 -21.45 4.22
N LEU A 92 -3.21 -20.40 5.01
CA LEU A 92 -3.75 -19.06 4.79
C LEU A 92 -2.64 -18.14 4.27
N ALA A 93 -2.90 -17.44 3.18
CA ALA A 93 -1.93 -16.50 2.59
C ALA A 93 -2.39 -15.04 2.71
N GLU A 94 -3.61 -14.78 2.23
CA GLU A 94 -4.20 -13.45 2.15
C GLU A 94 -4.38 -12.75 3.50
N LEU A 95 -4.80 -13.49 4.53
CA LEU A 95 -5.02 -12.93 5.86
C LEU A 95 -3.70 -12.67 6.59
N PRO A 96 -2.74 -13.61 6.65
CA PRO A 96 -1.41 -13.37 7.21
C PRO A 96 -0.65 -12.22 6.55
N LEU A 97 -0.71 -12.09 5.22
CA LEU A 97 -0.10 -10.98 4.50
C LEU A 97 -0.57 -9.64 5.06
N ARG A 98 -1.88 -9.45 5.19
CA ARG A 98 -2.46 -8.21 5.75
C ARG A 98 -2.05 -7.98 7.20
N LEU A 99 -1.94 -9.04 8.01
CA LEU A 99 -1.50 -8.94 9.41
C LEU A 99 -0.02 -8.56 9.54
N PHE A 100 0.84 -9.04 8.63
CA PHE A 100 2.23 -8.60 8.55
C PHE A 100 2.34 -7.15 8.13
N LEU A 101 1.60 -6.71 7.10
CA LEU A 101 1.58 -5.29 6.69
C LEU A 101 1.14 -4.35 7.83
N GLN A 102 0.11 -4.74 8.59
CA GLN A 102 -0.30 -3.98 9.77
C GLN A 102 0.76 -3.99 10.88
N GLY A 103 1.49 -5.09 11.06
CA GLY A 103 2.60 -5.15 11.99
C GLY A 103 3.78 -4.28 11.56
N ALA A 104 4.08 -4.23 10.26
CA ALA A 104 5.10 -3.35 9.70
C ALA A 104 4.78 -1.88 9.98
N LEU A 105 3.54 -1.44 9.69
CA LEU A 105 3.07 -0.09 10.03
C LEU A 105 3.16 0.20 11.53
N ALA A 106 2.68 -0.72 12.37
CA ALA A 106 2.72 -0.55 13.81
C ALA A 106 4.16 -0.44 14.34
N ALA A 107 5.08 -1.27 13.85
CA ALA A 107 6.48 -1.20 14.24
C ALA A 107 7.11 0.15 13.83
N GLY A 108 6.86 0.57 12.60
CA GLY A 108 7.37 1.84 12.06
C GLY A 108 6.85 3.07 12.80
N GLU A 109 5.58 3.10 13.18
CA GLU A 109 4.99 4.21 13.94
C GLU A 109 5.37 4.19 15.43
N ILE A 110 5.62 3.02 16.02
CA ILE A 110 5.99 2.93 17.44
C ILE A 110 7.42 3.42 17.67
N GLY A 111 8.39 3.00 16.84
CA GLY A 111 9.76 3.51 16.95
C GLY A 111 10.52 3.01 18.19
N PHE A 112 10.39 1.73 18.53
CA PHE A 112 11.16 1.08 19.61
C PHE A 112 12.54 0.61 19.13
N GLU A 113 13.49 0.30 20.00
CA GLU A 113 14.81 -0.21 19.61
C GLU A 113 14.72 -1.41 18.62
N ASN A 114 15.42 -1.33 17.48
CA ASN A 114 15.37 -2.28 16.36
C ASN A 114 14.02 -2.36 15.61
N HIS A 115 13.15 -1.34 15.71
CA HIS A 115 11.88 -1.30 15.00
C HIS A 115 12.04 -1.42 13.47
N GLU A 116 13.10 -0.85 12.90
CA GLU A 116 13.35 -0.87 11.45
C GLU A 116 13.56 -2.31 10.96
N THR A 117 14.40 -3.09 11.65
CA THR A 117 14.63 -4.51 11.33
C THR A 117 13.35 -5.33 11.45
N VAL A 118 12.54 -5.08 12.48
CA VAL A 118 11.26 -5.77 12.66
C VAL A 118 10.28 -5.40 11.54
N ALA A 119 10.19 -4.12 11.18
CA ALA A 119 9.33 -3.66 10.11
C ALA A 119 9.75 -4.24 8.75
N TYR A 120 11.06 -4.32 8.50
CA TYR A 120 11.62 -4.90 7.28
C TYR A 120 11.29 -6.39 7.17
N GLU A 121 11.49 -7.15 8.26
CA GLU A 121 11.14 -8.57 8.31
C GLU A 121 9.65 -8.78 8.01
N PHE A 122 8.77 -7.97 8.59
CA PHE A 122 7.34 -8.08 8.35
C PHE A 122 6.97 -7.75 6.90
N MET A 123 7.61 -6.75 6.27
CA MET A 123 7.44 -6.46 4.85
C MET A 123 7.94 -7.61 3.97
N SER A 124 9.11 -8.18 4.30
CA SER A 124 9.69 -9.33 3.61
C SER A 124 8.76 -10.55 3.65
N GLN A 125 8.22 -10.89 4.83
CA GLN A 125 7.24 -11.97 4.99
C GLN A 125 5.96 -11.73 4.17
N ALA A 126 5.50 -10.47 4.07
CA ALA A 126 4.36 -10.12 3.23
C ALA A 126 4.67 -10.30 1.73
N PHE A 127 5.87 -9.94 1.28
CA PHE A 127 6.33 -10.20 -0.09
C PHE A 127 6.46 -11.69 -0.39
N SER A 128 7.05 -12.49 0.50
CA SER A 128 7.14 -13.94 0.32
C SER A 128 5.77 -14.58 0.16
N LEU A 129 4.80 -14.23 1.02
CA LEU A 129 3.42 -14.72 0.88
C LEU A 129 2.75 -14.28 -0.43
N TYR A 130 3.02 -13.06 -0.89
CA TYR A 130 2.51 -12.57 -2.17
C TYR A 130 3.07 -13.37 -3.35
N GLU A 131 4.37 -13.64 -3.36
CA GLU A 131 5.06 -14.31 -4.47
C GLU A 131 4.77 -15.82 -4.50
N ASP A 132 4.71 -16.48 -3.35
CA ASP A 132 4.63 -17.94 -3.26
C ASP A 132 3.19 -18.46 -3.29
N GLU A 133 2.24 -17.76 -2.67
CA GLU A 133 0.91 -18.30 -2.35
C GLU A 133 -0.25 -17.61 -3.08
N ILE A 134 -0.09 -16.34 -3.50
CA ILE A 134 -1.18 -15.58 -4.15
C ILE A 134 -1.09 -15.72 -5.67
N SER A 135 -1.92 -16.60 -6.22
CA SER A 135 -1.96 -16.90 -7.66
C SER A 135 -3.14 -16.29 -8.42
N ASP A 136 -4.27 -16.00 -7.75
CA ASP A 136 -5.43 -15.39 -8.40
C ASP A 136 -5.15 -13.95 -8.85
N SER A 137 -5.39 -13.64 -10.12
CA SER A 137 -5.07 -12.33 -10.70
C SER A 137 -5.71 -11.14 -9.98
N LYS A 138 -6.96 -11.28 -9.49
CA LYS A 138 -7.65 -10.18 -8.80
C LYS A 138 -7.07 -10.02 -7.39
N ALA A 139 -6.83 -11.12 -6.70
CA ALA A 139 -6.17 -11.12 -5.39
C ALA A 139 -4.74 -10.57 -5.47
N GLN A 140 -3.99 -10.89 -6.53
CA GLN A 140 -2.64 -10.36 -6.76
C GLN A 140 -2.65 -8.83 -6.86
N LEU A 141 -3.52 -8.25 -7.71
CA LEU A 141 -3.61 -6.80 -7.84
C LEU A 141 -3.97 -6.13 -6.50
N ALA A 142 -4.95 -6.68 -5.77
CA ALA A 142 -5.34 -6.15 -4.47
C ALA A 142 -4.21 -6.24 -3.45
N ALA A 143 -3.50 -7.36 -3.39
CA ALA A 143 -2.39 -7.59 -2.47
C ALA A 143 -1.21 -6.65 -2.77
N ILE A 144 -0.76 -6.54 -4.03
CA ILE A 144 0.37 -5.66 -4.37
C ILE A 144 0.03 -4.19 -4.18
N THR A 145 -1.21 -3.78 -4.51
CA THR A 145 -1.67 -2.41 -4.25
C THR A 145 -1.65 -2.09 -2.76
N LEU A 146 -2.06 -3.05 -1.93
CA LEU A 146 -2.03 -2.91 -0.47
C LEU A 146 -0.59 -2.86 0.07
N ILE A 147 0.33 -3.68 -0.46
CA ILE A 147 1.76 -3.63 -0.11
C ILE A 147 2.32 -2.24 -0.45
N ILE A 148 2.10 -1.74 -1.67
CA ILE A 148 2.56 -0.42 -2.11
C ILE A 148 1.98 0.67 -1.21
N GLY A 149 0.67 0.67 -0.97
CA GLY A 149 0.02 1.69 -0.14
C GLY A 149 0.45 1.65 1.33
N THR A 150 0.72 0.45 1.86
CA THR A 150 1.27 0.29 3.22
C THR A 150 2.66 0.89 3.28
N PHE A 151 3.53 0.52 2.34
CA PHE A 151 4.91 0.97 2.32
C PHE A 151 5.04 2.48 2.08
N GLU A 152 4.20 3.07 1.23
CA GLU A 152 4.15 4.52 1.00
C GLU A 152 3.89 5.31 2.28
N LYS A 153 3.13 4.75 3.23
CA LYS A 153 2.85 5.38 4.53
C LYS A 153 3.94 5.18 5.57
N MET A 154 4.89 4.27 5.33
CA MET A 154 5.98 4.02 6.26
C MET A 154 7.08 5.06 6.07
N LYS A 155 7.65 5.53 7.19
CA LYS A 155 8.73 6.54 7.24
C LYS A 155 9.94 6.08 8.05
N CYS A 156 9.96 4.80 8.44
CA CYS A 156 10.86 4.26 9.46
C CYS A 156 12.10 3.56 8.88
N PHE A 157 12.28 3.55 7.56
CA PHE A 157 13.38 2.88 6.90
C PHE A 157 14.45 3.89 6.47
N SER A 158 15.71 3.51 6.67
CA SER A 158 16.88 4.12 6.00
C SER A 158 16.84 3.89 4.50
N GLU A 159 17.58 4.65 3.71
CA GLU A 159 17.62 4.46 2.25
C GLU A 159 18.12 3.06 1.87
N GLU A 160 19.06 2.50 2.64
CA GLU A 160 19.58 1.13 2.46
C GLU A 160 18.46 0.08 2.51
N ASN A 161 17.50 0.23 3.43
CA ASN A 161 16.36 -0.70 3.56
C ASN A 161 15.16 -0.26 2.71
N HIS A 162 15.02 1.03 2.42
CA HIS A 162 13.89 1.58 1.66
C HIS A 162 14.04 1.31 0.14
N GLU A 163 15.24 1.41 -0.43
CA GLU A 163 15.46 1.20 -1.86
C GLU A 163 15.09 -0.23 -2.33
N PRO A 164 15.53 -1.31 -1.66
CA PRO A 164 15.16 -2.67 -2.03
C PRO A 164 13.64 -2.88 -2.05
N LEU A 165 12.92 -2.40 -1.04
CA LEU A 165 11.45 -2.53 -0.97
C LEU A 165 10.73 -1.74 -2.07
N ARG A 166 11.23 -0.55 -2.45
CA ARG A 166 10.68 0.21 -3.60
C ARG A 166 10.86 -0.55 -4.90
N THR A 167 12.07 -1.05 -5.15
CA THR A 167 12.38 -1.76 -6.39
C THR A 167 11.64 -3.09 -6.48
N GLN A 168 11.53 -3.82 -5.37
CA GLN A 168 10.73 -5.05 -5.30
C GLN A 168 9.24 -4.77 -5.54
N SER A 169 8.68 -3.71 -4.96
CA SER A 169 7.29 -3.28 -5.21
C SER A 169 7.04 -3.01 -6.69
N ALA A 170 7.91 -2.25 -7.34
CA ALA A 170 7.80 -1.93 -8.76
C ALA A 170 8.00 -3.17 -9.66
N LEU A 171 8.89 -4.09 -9.26
CA LEU A 171 9.12 -5.35 -9.96
C LEU A 171 7.86 -6.24 -9.89
N ALA A 172 7.32 -6.45 -8.70
CA ALA A 172 6.11 -7.22 -8.44
C ALA A 172 4.90 -6.66 -9.21
N ALA A 173 4.70 -5.33 -9.18
CA ALA A 173 3.68 -4.66 -9.98
C ALA A 173 3.83 -4.94 -11.49
N SER A 174 5.07 -5.03 -11.98
CA SER A 174 5.35 -5.32 -13.38
C SER A 174 5.35 -6.81 -13.75
N LYS A 175 5.15 -7.71 -12.79
CA LYS A 175 5.04 -9.16 -13.05
C LYS A 175 3.58 -9.63 -13.14
N LEU A 176 2.60 -8.75 -12.90
CA LEU A 176 1.19 -9.08 -13.05
C LEU A 176 0.87 -9.57 -14.48
N LEU A 177 0.04 -10.60 -14.57
CA LEU A 177 -0.28 -11.29 -15.82
C LEU A 177 -1.12 -10.42 -16.77
N LYS A 178 -2.13 -9.74 -16.23
CA LYS A 178 -3.07 -8.92 -17.01
C LYS A 178 -2.47 -7.53 -17.24
N LYS A 179 -2.40 -7.09 -18.50
CA LYS A 179 -1.86 -5.78 -18.90
C LYS A 179 -2.55 -4.59 -18.21
N PRO A 180 -3.87 -4.55 -18.06
CA PRO A 180 -4.55 -3.45 -17.35
C PRO A 180 -4.12 -3.37 -15.88
N ASP A 181 -4.07 -4.51 -15.21
CA ASP A 181 -3.67 -4.61 -13.79
C ASP A 181 -2.19 -4.24 -13.62
N GLN A 182 -1.32 -4.73 -14.53
CA GLN A 182 0.09 -4.37 -14.60
C GLN A 182 0.28 -2.86 -14.79
N CYS A 183 -0.48 -2.23 -15.67
CA CYS A 183 -0.45 -0.78 -15.92
C CYS A 183 -0.83 0.02 -14.66
N ARG A 184 -1.94 -0.35 -14.01
CA ARG A 184 -2.45 0.29 -12.80
C ARG A 184 -1.49 0.10 -11.61
N ALA A 185 -0.92 -1.08 -11.43
CA ALA A 185 0.03 -1.34 -10.36
C ALA A 185 1.35 -0.57 -10.57
N VAL A 186 1.89 -0.55 -11.79
CA VAL A 186 3.13 0.17 -12.11
C VAL A 186 2.94 1.68 -11.94
N SER A 187 1.82 2.24 -12.41
CA SER A 187 1.52 3.67 -12.16
C SER A 187 1.32 3.96 -10.66
N THR A 188 0.76 3.03 -9.90
CA THR A 188 0.63 3.17 -8.44
C THR A 188 2.00 3.13 -7.73
N SER A 189 2.95 2.30 -8.19
CA SER A 189 4.31 2.29 -7.63
C SER A 189 5.09 3.59 -7.83
N ALA A 190 4.65 4.47 -8.74
CA ALA A 190 5.26 5.78 -8.93
C ALA A 190 5.22 6.63 -7.64
N HIS A 191 4.18 6.48 -6.81
CA HIS A 191 4.05 7.20 -5.53
C HIS A 191 5.20 6.89 -4.57
N LEU A 192 5.72 5.66 -4.58
CA LEU A 192 6.86 5.26 -3.74
C LEU A 192 8.14 6.04 -4.05
N PHE A 193 8.27 6.56 -5.26
CA PHE A 193 9.41 7.36 -5.69
C PHE A 193 9.17 8.86 -5.55
N TRP A 194 7.94 9.28 -5.23
CA TRP A 194 7.57 10.68 -5.01
C TRP A 194 7.34 10.95 -3.52
N SER A 195 6.22 10.47 -2.98
CA SER A 195 5.74 10.76 -1.62
C SER A 195 6.22 9.75 -0.56
N GLY A 196 6.90 8.67 -0.96
CA GLY A 196 7.57 7.77 -0.02
C GLY A 196 8.58 8.53 0.85
N ARG A 197 8.76 8.09 2.10
CA ARG A 197 9.58 8.78 3.11
C ARG A 197 10.61 7.83 3.70
N ASN A 198 11.84 8.32 3.85
CA ASN A 198 12.92 7.60 4.51
C ASN A 198 13.50 8.43 5.67
N THR A 199 14.28 7.79 6.53
CA THR A 199 14.89 8.47 7.67
C THR A 199 16.05 9.39 7.27
N ASP A 200 16.70 9.11 6.14
CA ASP A 200 17.92 9.81 5.71
C ASP A 200 17.66 11.25 5.25
N LYS A 201 16.43 11.53 4.78
CA LYS A 201 15.94 12.89 4.50
C LYS A 201 15.14 13.48 5.67
N ASN A 202 15.44 13.12 6.92
CA ASN A 202 14.70 13.57 8.10
C ASN A 202 13.18 13.31 8.05
N GLY A 203 12.75 12.27 7.32
CA GLY A 203 11.34 11.95 7.12
C GLY A 203 10.63 12.76 6.03
N GLU A 204 11.37 13.55 5.25
CA GLU A 204 10.84 14.20 4.04
C GLU A 204 10.60 13.21 2.89
N GLU A 205 9.83 13.67 1.92
CA GLU A 205 9.49 12.89 0.73
C GLU A 205 10.69 12.74 -0.22
N ILE A 206 10.75 11.63 -0.93
CA ILE A 206 11.91 11.30 -1.78
C ILE A 206 12.02 12.25 -2.98
N HIS A 207 10.89 12.63 -3.60
CA HIS A 207 10.79 13.52 -4.76
C HIS A 207 11.70 13.13 -5.95
N SER A 208 11.76 11.85 -6.29
CA SER A 208 12.54 11.36 -7.44
C SER A 208 11.74 11.44 -8.74
N GLY A 209 11.65 12.65 -9.31
CA GLY A 209 10.87 12.91 -10.54
C GLY A 209 11.26 12.01 -11.72
N LYS A 210 12.56 11.71 -11.89
CA LYS A 210 13.05 10.78 -12.94
C LYS A 210 12.45 9.38 -12.80
N ARG A 211 12.42 8.83 -11.57
CA ARG A 211 11.88 7.49 -11.30
C ARG A 211 10.37 7.44 -11.46
N VAL A 212 9.67 8.52 -11.10
CA VAL A 212 8.23 8.69 -11.40
C VAL A 212 8.00 8.59 -12.91
N MET A 213 8.77 9.33 -13.70
CA MET A 213 8.65 9.31 -15.17
C MET A 213 8.98 7.93 -15.76
N GLU A 214 9.96 7.21 -15.22
CA GLU A 214 10.26 5.82 -15.63
C GLU A 214 9.05 4.91 -15.41
N CYS A 215 8.36 5.01 -14.26
CA CYS A 215 7.16 4.24 -13.95
C CYS A 215 6.00 4.59 -14.89
N LEU A 216 5.72 5.88 -15.09
CA LEU A 216 4.60 6.32 -15.95
C LEU A 216 4.85 6.00 -17.43
N LYS A 217 6.08 6.14 -17.92
CA LYS A 217 6.46 5.70 -19.28
C LYS A 217 6.31 4.19 -19.45
N LYS A 218 6.68 3.40 -18.43
CA LYS A 218 6.45 1.95 -18.42
C LYS A 218 4.97 1.60 -18.43
N ALA A 219 4.15 2.29 -17.63
CA ALA A 219 2.69 2.14 -17.63
C ALA A 219 2.10 2.46 -19.01
N LEU A 220 2.52 3.56 -19.64
CA LEU A 220 2.09 3.92 -21.00
C LEU A 220 2.49 2.88 -22.03
N LYS A 221 3.70 2.31 -21.95
CA LYS A 221 4.13 1.20 -22.81
C LYS A 221 3.25 -0.03 -22.61
N ILE A 222 2.85 -0.35 -21.38
CA ILE A 222 1.95 -1.46 -21.08
C ILE A 222 0.53 -1.19 -21.61
N ALA A 223 0.02 0.03 -21.47
CA ALA A 223 -1.29 0.42 -22.01
C ALA A 223 -1.35 0.24 -23.54
N ASN A 224 -0.28 0.59 -24.27
CA ASN A 224 -0.17 0.34 -25.70
C ASN A 224 -0.14 -1.16 -26.07
N GLN A 225 0.17 -2.05 -25.13
CA GLN A 225 0.09 -3.51 -25.33
C GLN A 225 -1.28 -4.09 -24.98
N CYS A 226 -2.21 -3.27 -24.49
CA CYS A 226 -3.59 -3.70 -24.27
C CYS A 226 -4.29 -3.83 -25.63
N MET A 227 -4.84 -5.02 -25.91
CA MET A 227 -5.49 -5.32 -27.20
C MET A 227 -6.90 -4.77 -27.29
N ASP A 228 -7.57 -4.59 -26.16
CA ASP A 228 -8.92 -4.03 -26.09
C ASP A 228 -8.84 -2.50 -26.25
N PRO A 229 -9.41 -1.92 -27.33
CA PRO A 229 -9.34 -0.48 -27.56
C PRO A 229 -10.03 0.35 -26.48
N SER A 230 -11.17 -0.11 -25.96
CA SER A 230 -11.91 0.60 -24.91
C SER A 230 -11.06 0.70 -23.64
N LEU A 231 -10.52 -0.43 -23.22
CA LEU A 231 -9.66 -0.51 -22.05
C LEU A 231 -8.34 0.24 -22.25
N GLN A 232 -7.78 0.21 -23.47
CA GLN A 232 -6.59 0.97 -23.79
C GLN A 232 -6.81 2.49 -23.63
N VAL A 233 -7.90 3.04 -24.18
CA VAL A 233 -8.25 4.46 -24.03
C VAL A 233 -8.52 4.81 -22.57
N GLN A 234 -9.24 3.94 -21.85
CA GLN A 234 -9.45 4.11 -20.41
C GLN A 234 -8.12 4.19 -19.65
N LEU A 235 -7.16 3.30 -19.94
CA LEU A 235 -5.83 3.33 -19.32
C LEU A 235 -5.03 4.59 -19.68
N PHE A 236 -5.15 5.12 -20.90
CA PHE A 236 -4.52 6.40 -21.25
C PHE A 236 -5.06 7.55 -20.42
N ILE A 237 -6.38 7.61 -20.20
CA ILE A 237 -7.00 8.63 -19.35
C ILE A 237 -6.56 8.44 -17.90
N GLU A 238 -6.50 7.20 -17.38
CA GLU A 238 -5.99 6.92 -16.03
C GLU A 238 -4.54 7.39 -15.87
N ILE A 239 -3.66 7.10 -16.84
CA ILE A 239 -2.26 7.55 -16.84
C ILE A 239 -2.16 9.07 -16.95
N LEU A 240 -2.99 9.71 -17.77
CA LEU A 240 -3.06 11.18 -17.88
C LEU A 240 -3.36 11.81 -16.53
N ASN A 241 -4.37 11.29 -15.81
CA ASN A 241 -4.69 11.77 -14.46
C ASN A 241 -3.53 11.54 -13.47
N ARG A 242 -2.71 10.48 -13.65
CA ARG A 242 -1.48 10.31 -12.85
C ARG A 242 -0.40 11.33 -13.20
N TYR A 243 -0.20 11.65 -14.48
CA TYR A 243 0.70 12.74 -14.87
C TYR A 243 0.24 14.08 -14.26
N ILE A 244 -1.05 14.39 -14.40
CA ILE A 244 -1.64 15.61 -13.82
C ILE A 244 -1.43 15.66 -12.31
N TYR A 245 -1.67 14.55 -11.59
CA TYR A 245 -1.42 14.47 -10.15
C TYR A 245 0.01 14.83 -9.78
N PHE A 246 1.01 14.25 -10.46
CA PHE A 246 2.42 14.54 -10.14
C PHE A 246 2.83 15.94 -10.56
N TYR A 247 2.29 16.45 -11.67
CA TYR A 247 2.48 17.84 -12.09
C TYR A 247 1.95 18.82 -11.04
N GLU A 248 0.75 18.56 -10.50
CA GLU A 248 0.12 19.31 -9.39
C GLU A 248 0.82 19.14 -8.05
N LYS A 249 1.72 18.17 -7.94
CA LYS A 249 2.59 17.97 -6.79
C LYS A 249 4.00 18.48 -7.06
N GLU A 250 4.17 19.44 -7.97
CA GLU A 250 5.44 20.12 -8.25
C GLU A 250 6.54 19.18 -8.76
N ASN A 251 6.15 18.13 -9.50
CA ASN A 251 7.12 17.28 -10.19
C ASN A 251 7.46 17.85 -11.58
N ASP A 252 8.50 18.67 -11.64
CA ASP A 252 9.00 19.31 -12.87
C ASP A 252 9.40 18.33 -13.97
N ALA A 253 9.61 17.05 -13.64
CA ALA A 253 9.88 16.02 -14.64
C ALA A 253 8.64 15.70 -15.51
N VAL A 254 7.44 16.02 -15.03
CA VAL A 254 6.20 15.98 -15.80
C VAL A 254 6.05 17.33 -16.50
N THR A 255 6.00 17.34 -17.83
CA THR A 255 5.90 18.58 -18.59
C THR A 255 4.57 18.70 -19.33
N ILE A 256 4.16 19.93 -19.61
CA ILE A 256 2.95 20.22 -20.40
C ILE A 256 2.97 19.54 -21.77
N GLN A 257 4.16 19.37 -22.38
CA GLN A 257 4.29 18.65 -23.65
C GLN A 257 3.84 17.19 -23.52
N VAL A 258 4.15 16.52 -22.41
CA VAL A 258 3.71 15.13 -22.17
C VAL A 258 2.19 15.07 -22.00
N LEU A 259 1.60 16.04 -21.30
CA LEU A 259 0.14 16.14 -21.15
C LEU A 259 -0.54 16.33 -22.50
N ASN A 260 -0.09 17.31 -23.31
CA ASN A 260 -0.63 17.60 -24.62
C ASN A 260 -0.55 16.38 -25.56
N GLN A 261 0.59 15.67 -25.59
CA GLN A 261 0.75 14.47 -26.41
C GLN A 261 -0.26 13.37 -26.04
N LEU A 262 -0.49 13.15 -24.75
CA LEU A 262 -1.42 12.12 -24.29
C LEU A 262 -2.88 12.53 -24.49
N ILE A 263 -3.22 13.81 -24.25
CA ILE A 263 -4.54 14.38 -24.55
C ILE A 263 -4.86 14.24 -26.04
N GLN A 264 -3.91 14.59 -26.92
CA GLN A 264 -4.08 14.45 -28.36
C GLN A 264 -4.33 12.99 -28.75
N LYS A 265 -3.52 12.06 -28.22
CA LYS A 265 -3.71 10.64 -28.48
C LYS A 265 -5.09 10.14 -28.06
N ILE A 266 -5.59 10.56 -26.88
CA ILE A 266 -6.93 10.20 -26.43
C ILE A 266 -8.00 10.79 -27.37
N ARG A 267 -7.84 12.03 -27.86
CA ARG A 267 -8.78 12.64 -28.83
C ARG A 267 -8.84 11.90 -30.16
N GLU A 268 -7.71 11.36 -30.61
CA GLU A 268 -7.62 10.58 -31.85
C GLU A 268 -8.25 9.18 -31.70
N ASP A 269 -8.04 8.53 -30.55
CA ASP A 269 -8.46 7.14 -30.32
C ASP A 269 -9.92 7.03 -29.83
N LEU A 270 -10.41 7.97 -29.01
CA LEU A 270 -11.72 7.91 -28.36
C LEU A 270 -12.93 7.86 -29.33
N PRO A 271 -12.96 8.62 -30.45
CA PRO A 271 -14.06 8.55 -31.42
C PRO A 271 -14.14 7.21 -32.19
N ASN A 272 -13.06 6.43 -32.18
CA ASN A 272 -13.00 5.13 -32.88
C ASN A 272 -13.61 3.99 -32.06
N LEU A 273 -14.02 4.24 -30.81
CA LEU A 273 -14.67 3.25 -29.96
C LEU A 273 -16.13 3.04 -30.39
N GLU A 274 -16.59 1.79 -30.30
CA GLU A 274 -17.99 1.46 -30.55
C GLU A 274 -18.89 2.10 -29.49
N ALA A 275 -20.05 2.64 -29.90
CA ALA A 275 -20.98 3.25 -28.97
C ALA A 275 -21.53 2.21 -27.97
N SER A 276 -21.22 2.42 -26.69
CA SER A 276 -21.64 1.57 -25.58
C SER A 276 -21.74 2.38 -24.29
N GLU A 277 -22.40 1.85 -23.27
CA GLU A 277 -22.45 2.46 -21.94
C GLU A 277 -21.04 2.65 -21.36
N GLU A 278 -20.12 1.73 -21.63
CA GLU A 278 -18.71 1.84 -21.22
C GLU A 278 -18.03 3.03 -21.90
N THR A 279 -18.22 3.19 -23.21
CA THR A 279 -17.67 4.30 -23.99
C THR A 279 -18.22 5.65 -23.54
N GLU A 280 -19.50 5.73 -23.16
CA GLU A 280 -20.08 6.94 -22.56
C GLU A 280 -19.39 7.29 -21.23
N GLN A 281 -19.10 6.31 -20.38
CA GLN A 281 -18.37 6.51 -19.13
C GLN A 281 -16.94 6.97 -19.37
N ILE A 282 -16.24 6.39 -20.35
CA ILE A 282 -14.88 6.79 -20.74
C ILE A 282 -14.86 8.22 -21.27
N ASN A 283 -15.81 8.58 -22.13
CA ASN A 283 -15.98 9.96 -22.63
C ASN A 283 -16.20 10.95 -21.48
N LYS A 284 -17.09 10.61 -20.55
CA LYS A 284 -17.37 11.44 -19.37
C LYS A 284 -16.14 11.60 -18.48
N HIS A 285 -15.37 10.53 -18.27
CA HIS A 285 -14.12 10.59 -17.51
C HIS A 285 -13.12 11.55 -18.16
N PHE A 286 -12.90 11.43 -19.48
CA PHE A 286 -12.01 12.33 -20.19
C PHE A 286 -12.48 13.78 -20.16
N HIS A 287 -13.78 14.02 -20.36
CA HIS A 287 -14.37 15.36 -20.27
C HIS A 287 -14.12 15.98 -18.89
N ASN A 288 -14.38 15.24 -17.80
CA ASN A 288 -14.11 15.72 -16.45
C ASN A 288 -12.63 16.06 -16.23
N THR A 289 -11.71 15.28 -16.79
CA THR A 289 -10.26 15.57 -16.74
C THR A 289 -9.91 16.87 -17.49
N LEU A 290 -10.52 17.12 -18.66
CA LEU A 290 -10.31 18.37 -19.40
C LEU A 290 -10.89 19.57 -18.66
N GLU A 291 -12.08 19.45 -18.07
CA GLU A 291 -12.69 20.51 -17.26
C GLU A 291 -11.82 20.86 -16.05
N HIS A 292 -11.28 19.85 -15.35
CA HIS A 292 -10.32 20.07 -14.26
C HIS A 292 -9.11 20.89 -14.72
N LEU A 293 -8.49 20.50 -15.84
CA LEU A 293 -7.36 21.22 -16.42
C LEU A 293 -7.73 22.65 -16.84
N ARG A 294 -8.94 22.85 -17.36
CA ARG A 294 -9.46 24.17 -17.75
C ARG A 294 -9.59 25.09 -16.53
N LEU A 295 -10.17 24.59 -15.45
CA LEU A 295 -10.30 25.32 -14.19
C LEU A 295 -8.94 25.68 -13.60
N ARG A 296 -7.99 24.75 -13.59
CA ARG A 296 -6.60 25.01 -13.14
C ARG A 296 -5.88 26.07 -13.98
N LYS A 297 -6.19 26.16 -15.27
CA LYS A 297 -5.65 27.18 -16.19
C LYS A 297 -6.31 28.55 -16.02
N GLU A 298 -7.63 28.60 -15.81
CA GLU A 298 -8.40 29.84 -15.66
C GLU A 298 -8.27 30.45 -14.26
N SER A 299 -8.05 29.63 -13.23
CA SER A 299 -7.90 30.03 -11.83
C SER A 299 -6.65 29.40 -11.22
N PRO A 300 -5.44 29.88 -11.60
CA PRO A 300 -4.20 29.36 -11.04
C PRO A 300 -4.11 29.65 -9.54
N GLU A 301 -3.66 28.65 -8.78
CA GLU A 301 -3.30 28.84 -7.37
C GLU A 301 -2.04 29.71 -7.28
N ALA A 302 -1.95 30.58 -6.26
CA ALA A 302 -0.86 31.55 -6.15
C ALA A 302 0.56 30.93 -6.09
N GLU A 303 0.65 29.67 -5.65
CA GLU A 303 1.89 28.87 -5.58
C GLU A 303 1.77 27.55 -6.37
N GLY A 304 0.80 27.44 -7.29
CA GLY A 304 0.55 26.22 -8.06
C GLY A 304 1.34 26.13 -9.38
N PRO A 305 1.39 24.96 -10.03
CA PRO A 305 2.11 24.80 -11.29
C PRO A 305 1.43 25.56 -12.45
N VAL A 306 2.25 26.01 -13.40
CA VAL A 306 1.83 26.90 -14.49
C VAL A 306 1.48 26.14 -15.77
N TYR A 307 0.19 26.13 -16.14
CA TYR A 307 -0.32 25.44 -17.33
C TYR A 307 -0.10 26.19 -18.67
N GLU A 308 0.98 26.96 -18.77
CA GLU A 308 1.31 27.67 -20.01
C GLU A 308 1.62 26.68 -21.14
N GLY A 309 1.04 26.92 -22.31
CA GLY A 309 1.16 26.01 -23.47
C GLY A 309 0.27 24.77 -23.42
N LEU A 310 -0.60 24.60 -22.41
CA LEU A 310 -1.59 23.52 -22.39
C LEU A 310 -2.67 23.76 -23.44
N VAL A 311 -2.89 22.75 -24.29
CA VAL A 311 -3.87 22.75 -25.38
C VAL A 311 -5.04 21.83 -24.99
N LEU A 312 -6.19 22.45 -24.71
CA LEU A 312 -7.45 21.77 -24.38
C LEU A 312 -8.45 21.85 -25.54
#